data_AF-A0A432SGQ6-F1
#
_entry.id   AF-A0A432SGQ6-F1
#
_cell.length_a   1.000
_cell.length_b   1.000
_cell.length_c   1.000
_cell.angle_alpha   90.00
_cell.angle_beta   90.00
_cell.angle_gamma   90.00
#
_symmetry.space_group_name_H-M   'P 1'
#
loop_
_entity.id
_entity.type
_entity.pdbx_description
1 polymer ?
#
loop_
_entity_poly.entity_id
_entity_poly.type
_entity_poly.pdbx_seq_one_letter_code
_entity_poly.pdbx_strand_id
1 'polypeptide(L)'
;MRSIYQPIKKAFTLLEMIIVMVVLGIIANFGVEILVNAYSNYIFTSVQNRLQSQSEAAVNQIANRLEYRIKDSAIARTTSGDPVVLAQAAEGMDTGVLEWVSADREGWLGATNVPLWSGFIDVNNPAAAVNRLITPQSNLAALDALIGNISPTGSGVADAAIYFLGGSGDALNGFGWSGAIAAQNQLLHPINQTAGGNFTSSIAGVNFANVDIFEFYQLAWTAYAVAFENGNLVLYYDYQPWLGETARANGTREVLMQNVTTFAFKSEDGVISIQVCVSDTGLSDAEAYSVCKEKTIL
;
A
#
# COMPACT_ATOMS: atom_id res chain seq x y z
N MET A 1 -47.88 -30.20 80.42
CA MET A 1 -47.32 -29.32 79.37
C MET A 1 -45.80 -29.33 79.51
N ARG A 2 -45.10 -30.01 78.59
CA ARG A 2 -43.63 -30.08 78.57
C ARG A 2 -43.08 -28.78 77.99
N SER A 3 -42.18 -28.17 78.76
CA SER A 3 -41.40 -26.97 78.40
C SER A 3 -40.64 -27.19 77.09
N ILE A 4 -40.81 -26.26 76.14
CA ILE A 4 -40.07 -26.21 74.88
C ILE A 4 -38.69 -25.63 75.18
N TYR A 5 -37.66 -26.48 75.13
CA TYR A 5 -36.26 -26.07 75.27
C TYR A 5 -35.79 -25.44 73.94
N GLN A 6 -35.68 -24.11 73.87
CA GLN A 6 -34.98 -23.44 72.76
C GLN A 6 -33.47 -23.43 73.06
N PRO A 7 -32.60 -23.97 72.19
CA PRO A 7 -31.16 -23.86 72.39
C PRO A 7 -30.72 -22.42 72.20
N ILE A 8 -29.97 -21.89 73.18
CA ILE A 8 -29.33 -20.57 73.12
C ILE A 8 -28.33 -20.59 71.94
N LYS A 9 -28.57 -19.74 70.93
CA LYS A 9 -27.60 -19.51 69.85
C LYS A 9 -26.38 -18.84 70.48
N LYS A 10 -25.22 -19.50 70.43
CA LYS A 10 -23.96 -18.93 70.93
C LYS A 10 -23.63 -17.66 70.12
N ALA A 11 -23.45 -16.55 70.82
CA ALA A 11 -22.95 -15.33 70.22
C ALA A 11 -21.45 -15.48 69.94
N PHE A 12 -21.00 -14.94 68.81
CA PHE A 12 -19.58 -14.90 68.42
C PHE A 12 -18.73 -14.17 69.47
N THR A 13 -17.52 -14.67 69.70
CA THR A 13 -16.56 -13.99 70.59
C THR A 13 -15.88 -12.83 69.86
N LEU A 14 -15.51 -11.77 70.58
CA LEU A 14 -14.86 -10.58 70.00
C LEU A 14 -13.54 -10.93 69.28
N LEU A 15 -12.79 -11.91 69.80
CA LEU A 15 -11.55 -12.41 69.20
C LEU A 15 -11.79 -13.06 67.83
N GLU A 16 -12.84 -13.87 67.72
CA GLU A 16 -13.21 -14.56 66.47
C GLU A 16 -13.57 -13.54 65.37
N MET A 17 -14.21 -12.44 65.75
CA MET A 17 -14.59 -11.37 64.83
C MET A 17 -13.38 -10.58 64.28
N ILE A 18 -12.36 -10.32 65.12
CA ILE A 18 -11.11 -9.69 64.69
C ILE A 18 -10.34 -10.59 63.71
N ILE A 19 -10.24 -11.89 64.01
CA ILE A 19 -9.55 -12.84 63.13
C ILE A 19 -10.21 -12.88 61.75
N VAL A 20 -11.54 -12.89 61.70
CA VAL A 20 -12.30 -12.84 60.43
C VAL A 20 -12.00 -11.57 59.64
N MET A 21 -11.98 -10.40 60.28
CA MET A 21 -11.64 -9.15 59.58
C MET A 21 -10.23 -9.18 58.99
N VAL A 22 -9.25 -9.68 59.74
CA VAL A 22 -7.85 -9.76 59.26
C VAL A 22 -7.74 -10.72 58.09
N VAL A 23 -8.34 -11.91 58.18
CA VAL A 23 -8.31 -12.91 57.10
C VAL A 23 -9.01 -12.38 55.85
N LEU A 24 -10.17 -11.73 55.99
CA LEU A 24 -10.87 -11.09 54.86
C LEU A 24 -10.06 -9.95 54.26
N GLY A 25 -9.37 -9.15 55.07
CA GLY A 25 -8.49 -8.09 54.60
C GLY A 25 -7.34 -8.62 53.75
N ILE A 26 -6.70 -9.71 54.18
CA ILE A 26 -5.61 -10.35 53.43
C ILE A 26 -6.13 -10.97 52.13
N ILE A 27 -7.25 -11.70 52.17
CA ILE A 27 -7.87 -12.29 50.98
C ILE A 27 -8.31 -11.21 49.99
N ALA A 28 -8.88 -10.10 50.48
CA ALA A 28 -9.28 -8.98 49.65
C ALA A 28 -8.07 -8.34 48.96
N ASN A 29 -6.95 -8.16 49.67
CA ASN A 29 -5.73 -7.62 49.07
C ASN A 29 -5.21 -8.50 47.93
N PHE A 30 -5.07 -9.81 48.17
CA PHE A 30 -4.65 -10.75 47.13
C PHE A 30 -5.65 -10.85 45.97
N GLY A 31 -6.96 -10.79 46.25
CA GLY A 31 -8.00 -10.80 45.24
C GLY A 31 -7.93 -9.58 44.32
N VAL A 32 -7.66 -8.40 44.87
CA VAL A 32 -7.48 -7.16 44.10
C VAL A 32 -6.21 -7.22 43.26
N GLU A 33 -5.08 -7.68 43.81
CA GLU A 33 -3.83 -7.82 43.06
C GLU A 33 -3.98 -8.78 41.87
N ILE A 34 -4.62 -9.93 42.07
CA ILE A 34 -4.89 -10.89 40.99
C ILE A 34 -5.78 -10.26 39.91
N LEU A 35 -6.82 -9.52 40.32
CA LEU A 35 -7.74 -8.87 39.38
C LEU A 35 -7.04 -7.79 38.57
N VAL A 36 -6.23 -6.94 39.21
CA VAL A 36 -5.44 -5.90 38.53
C VAL A 36 -4.47 -6.54 37.53
N ASN A 37 -3.74 -7.58 37.94
CA ASN A 37 -2.79 -8.26 37.06
C ASN A 37 -3.48 -8.94 35.87
N ALA A 38 -4.61 -9.63 36.11
CA ALA A 38 -5.37 -10.27 35.04
C ALA A 38 -5.93 -9.26 34.03
N TYR A 39 -6.42 -8.12 34.52
CA TYR A 39 -6.91 -7.03 33.68
C TYR A 39 -5.79 -6.40 32.85
N SER A 40 -4.65 -6.06 33.48
CA SER A 40 -3.49 -5.49 32.78
C SER A 40 -2.98 -6.43 31.68
N ASN A 41 -2.85 -7.73 31.97
CA ASN A 41 -2.42 -8.71 30.98
C ASN A 41 -3.40 -8.87 29.82
N TYR A 42 -4.71 -8.82 30.09
CA TYR A 42 -5.75 -8.88 29.06
C TYR A 42 -5.70 -7.65 28.14
N ILE A 43 -5.64 -6.45 28.71
CA ILE A 43 -5.55 -5.21 27.94
C ILE A 43 -4.30 -5.23 27.07
N PHE A 44 -3.14 -5.58 27.64
CA PHE A 44 -1.89 -5.70 26.89
C PHE A 44 -1.99 -6.67 25.72
N THR A 45 -2.51 -7.88 25.97
CA THR A 45 -2.67 -8.91 24.94
C THR A 45 -3.64 -8.48 23.83
N SER A 46 -4.75 -7.84 24.20
CA SER A 46 -5.76 -7.40 23.24
C SER A 46 -5.27 -6.27 22.34
N VAL A 47 -4.58 -5.28 22.92
CA VAL A 47 -3.93 -4.19 22.17
C VAL A 47 -2.89 -4.77 21.22
N GLN A 48 -2.06 -5.70 21.71
CA GLN A 48 -1.02 -6.30 20.89
C GLN A 48 -1.59 -7.06 19.68
N ASN A 49 -2.58 -7.92 19.90
CA ASN A 49 -3.22 -8.66 18.81
C ASN A 49 -3.85 -7.72 17.78
N ARG A 50 -4.46 -6.61 18.22
CA ARG A 50 -5.02 -5.61 17.33
C ARG A 50 -3.95 -4.91 16.50
N LEU A 51 -2.87 -4.43 17.12
CA LEU A 51 -1.78 -3.74 16.42
C LEU A 51 -1.08 -4.66 15.43
N GLN A 52 -0.85 -5.92 15.79
CA GLN A 52 -0.31 -6.92 14.87
C GLN A 52 -1.23 -7.14 13.66
N SER A 53 -2.52 -7.31 13.89
CA SER A 53 -3.50 -7.54 12.82
C SER A 53 -3.62 -6.33 11.89
N GLN A 54 -3.65 -5.11 12.42
CA GLN A 54 -3.73 -3.89 11.62
C GLN A 54 -2.45 -3.65 10.82
N SER A 55 -1.27 -3.82 11.44
CA SER A 55 0.02 -3.66 10.75
C SER A 55 0.17 -4.70 9.64
N GLU A 56 -0.26 -5.94 9.88
CA GLU A 56 -0.24 -7.00 8.88
C GLU A 56 -1.20 -6.72 7.72
N ALA A 57 -2.40 -6.21 7.99
CA ALA A 57 -3.32 -5.78 6.95
C ALA A 57 -2.74 -4.64 6.10
N ALA A 58 -2.13 -3.62 6.72
CA ALA A 58 -1.52 -2.51 6.03
C ALA A 58 -0.35 -2.95 5.12
N VAL A 59 0.57 -3.75 5.67
CA VAL A 59 1.70 -4.31 4.92
C VAL A 59 1.23 -5.19 3.77
N ASN A 60 0.19 -6.02 3.98
CA ASN A 60 -0.36 -6.86 2.91
C ASN A 60 -1.04 -6.04 1.81
N GLN A 61 -1.74 -4.95 2.15
CA GLN A 61 -2.33 -4.06 1.14
C GLN A 61 -1.26 -3.41 0.27
N ILE A 62 -0.16 -2.97 0.86
CA ILE A 62 0.97 -2.40 0.11
C ILE A 62 1.64 -3.49 -0.73
N ALA A 63 1.94 -4.65 -0.15
CA ALA A 63 2.59 -5.76 -0.83
C ALA A 63 1.81 -6.24 -2.06
N ASN A 64 0.48 -6.41 -1.93
CA ASN A 64 -0.38 -6.85 -3.03
C ASN A 64 -0.40 -5.85 -4.19
N ARG A 65 -0.21 -4.54 -3.93
CA ARG A 65 -0.10 -3.52 -4.99
C ARG A 65 1.30 -3.45 -5.59
N LEU A 66 2.34 -3.67 -4.79
CA LEU A 66 3.72 -3.76 -5.25
C LEU A 66 4.00 -5.00 -6.11
N GLU A 67 3.21 -6.06 -5.95
CA GLU A 67 3.31 -7.28 -6.75
C GLU A 67 3.07 -7.00 -8.25
N TYR A 68 2.19 -6.06 -8.56
CA TYR A 68 1.86 -5.67 -9.94
C TYR A 68 2.67 -4.45 -10.43
N ARG A 69 3.75 -4.10 -9.73
CA ARG A 69 4.65 -3.02 -10.19
C ARG A 69 5.34 -3.40 -11.49
N ILE A 70 5.66 -2.40 -12.29
CA ILE A 70 6.64 -2.56 -13.36
C ILE A 70 8.03 -2.60 -12.69
N LYS A 71 8.81 -3.66 -12.96
CA LYS A 71 9.99 -4.08 -12.17
C LYS A 71 11.03 -2.97 -11.93
N ASP A 72 11.20 -2.05 -12.87
CA ASP A 72 12.20 -0.96 -12.80
C ASP A 72 11.59 0.42 -12.48
N SER A 73 10.28 0.48 -12.22
CA SER A 73 9.58 1.75 -11.96
C SER A 73 9.67 2.23 -10.52
N ALA A 74 10.11 1.38 -9.59
CA ALA A 74 10.11 1.69 -8.17
C ALA A 74 11.23 2.67 -7.81
N ILE A 75 10.85 3.76 -7.13
CA ILE A 75 11.75 4.81 -6.68
C ILE A 75 11.51 5.14 -5.20
N ALA A 76 12.50 5.75 -4.58
CA ALA A 76 12.37 6.42 -3.31
C ALA A 76 12.40 7.94 -3.55
N ARG A 77 11.54 8.71 -2.88
CA ARG A 77 11.73 10.17 -2.79
C ARG A 77 12.37 10.53 -1.46
N THR A 78 13.40 11.35 -1.54
CA THR A 78 14.00 11.99 -0.37
C THR A 78 13.02 13.01 0.23
N THR A 79 13.29 13.46 1.44
CA THR A 79 12.54 14.58 2.05
C THR A 79 12.67 15.90 1.27
N SER A 80 13.72 16.07 0.46
CA SER A 80 13.83 17.19 -0.50
C SER A 80 12.89 17.06 -1.70
N GLY A 81 12.30 15.88 -1.92
CA GLY A 81 11.40 15.59 -3.03
C GLY A 81 12.07 15.00 -4.27
N ASP A 82 13.39 14.85 -4.24
CA ASP A 82 14.17 14.34 -5.37
C ASP A 82 13.96 12.82 -5.52
N PRO A 83 13.66 12.33 -6.73
CA PRO A 83 13.49 10.91 -6.97
C PRO A 83 14.85 10.22 -7.08
N VAL A 84 14.99 9.08 -6.40
CA VAL A 84 16.18 8.23 -6.40
C VAL A 84 15.75 6.82 -6.76
N VAL A 85 16.50 6.17 -7.65
CA VAL A 85 16.25 4.76 -8.00
C VAL A 85 16.37 3.92 -6.73
N LEU A 86 15.40 3.05 -6.48
CA LEU A 86 15.30 2.34 -5.21
C LEU A 86 16.55 1.47 -4.90
N ALA A 87 17.15 0.85 -5.91
CA ALA A 87 18.38 0.08 -5.78
C ALA A 87 19.63 0.93 -5.44
N GLN A 88 19.55 2.25 -5.65
CA GLN A 88 20.61 3.22 -5.34
C GLN A 88 20.34 3.99 -4.04
N ALA A 89 19.17 3.79 -3.42
CA ALA A 89 18.85 4.39 -2.14
C ALA A 89 19.74 3.74 -1.06
N ALA A 90 20.75 4.48 -0.59
CA ALA A 90 21.66 4.00 0.43
C ALA A 90 20.98 3.89 1.79
N GLU A 91 21.42 2.94 2.63
CA GLU A 91 20.99 2.86 4.02
C GLU A 91 21.24 4.19 4.75
N GLY A 92 20.19 4.77 5.32
CA GLY A 92 20.26 6.06 6.02
C GLY A 92 20.00 7.31 5.17
N MET A 93 19.64 7.16 3.88
CA MET A 93 18.99 8.27 3.17
C MET A 93 17.64 8.56 3.82
N ASP A 94 17.32 9.84 3.99
CA ASP A 94 16.03 10.32 4.49
C ASP A 94 14.97 10.15 3.40
N THR A 95 14.63 8.89 3.10
CA THR A 95 13.64 8.49 2.11
C THR A 95 12.29 8.37 2.78
N GLY A 96 11.41 9.34 2.51
CA GLY A 96 10.10 9.43 3.17
C GLY A 96 8.96 8.78 2.39
N VAL A 97 9.17 8.49 1.11
CA VAL A 97 8.11 8.03 0.19
C VAL A 97 8.64 6.95 -0.74
N LEU A 98 7.92 5.84 -0.83
CA LEU A 98 8.13 4.79 -1.84
C LEU A 98 7.11 5.00 -2.96
N GLU A 99 7.55 5.18 -4.21
CA GLU A 99 6.66 5.34 -5.37
C GLU A 99 6.94 4.27 -6.42
N TRP A 100 5.93 3.85 -7.16
CA TRP A 100 6.07 2.91 -8.28
C TRP A 100 4.94 3.06 -9.29
N VAL A 101 5.18 2.63 -10.52
CA VAL A 101 4.13 2.50 -11.54
C VAL A 101 3.59 1.08 -11.52
N SER A 102 2.26 0.94 -11.50
CA SER A 102 1.61 -0.37 -11.54
C SER A 102 1.14 -0.71 -12.94
N ALA A 103 1.31 -1.98 -13.32
CA ALA A 103 0.55 -2.54 -14.41
C ALA A 103 -0.95 -2.59 -14.03
N ASP A 104 -1.80 -2.39 -15.03
CA ASP A 104 -3.25 -2.41 -14.91
C ASP A 104 -3.75 -3.83 -14.69
N ARG A 105 -4.03 -4.16 -13.44
CA ARG A 105 -4.54 -5.47 -13.06
C ARG A 105 -6.04 -5.57 -13.31
N GLU A 106 -6.76 -4.48 -13.08
CA GLU A 106 -8.22 -4.42 -13.13
C GLU A 106 -8.70 -4.62 -14.57
N GLY A 107 -8.10 -3.95 -15.55
CA GLY A 107 -8.42 -4.18 -16.95
C GLY A 107 -7.94 -5.54 -17.45
N TRP A 108 -6.86 -6.11 -16.88
CA TRP A 108 -6.41 -7.46 -17.22
C TRP A 108 -7.37 -8.56 -16.73
N LEU A 109 -7.94 -8.40 -15.53
CA LEU A 109 -8.99 -9.31 -15.04
C LEU A 109 -10.27 -9.20 -15.87
N GLY A 110 -10.60 -7.97 -16.30
CA GLY A 110 -11.76 -7.67 -17.12
C GLY A 110 -13.11 -7.88 -16.39
N ALA A 111 -14.20 -7.53 -17.07
CA ALA A 111 -15.55 -7.59 -16.49
C ALA A 111 -16.25 -8.95 -16.67
N THR A 112 -15.87 -9.73 -17.69
CA THR A 112 -16.52 -11.01 -18.06
C THR A 112 -15.51 -12.11 -18.34
N ASN A 113 -14.44 -12.20 -17.53
CA ASN A 113 -13.32 -13.16 -17.69
C ASN A 113 -12.56 -13.04 -19.03
N VAL A 114 -12.62 -11.87 -19.67
CA VAL A 114 -11.82 -11.55 -20.86
C VAL A 114 -11.07 -10.25 -20.56
N PRO A 115 -9.73 -10.24 -20.66
CA PRO A 115 -8.94 -9.02 -20.51
C PRO A 115 -9.41 -7.92 -21.45
N LEU A 116 -9.44 -6.68 -20.97
CA LEU A 116 -9.81 -5.52 -21.79
C LEU A 116 -8.66 -5.07 -22.71
N TRP A 117 -7.44 -5.51 -22.42
CA TRP A 117 -6.27 -5.31 -23.25
C TRP A 117 -5.47 -6.62 -23.38
N SER A 118 -4.83 -6.83 -24.54
CA SER A 118 -4.25 -8.13 -24.91
C SER A 118 -2.82 -8.35 -24.42
N GLY A 119 -2.08 -7.27 -24.14
CA GLY A 119 -0.65 -7.32 -23.79
C GLY A 119 0.25 -7.67 -24.97
N PHE A 120 -0.30 -7.66 -26.19
CA PHE A 120 0.40 -7.96 -27.42
C PHE A 120 0.16 -6.89 -28.50
N ILE A 121 1.23 -6.44 -29.14
CA ILE A 121 1.23 -5.55 -30.30
C ILE A 121 1.66 -6.35 -31.53
N ASP A 122 0.82 -6.30 -32.57
CA ASP A 122 1.11 -6.91 -33.86
C ASP A 122 1.97 -5.96 -34.70
N VAL A 123 3.28 -6.10 -34.56
CA VAL A 123 4.29 -5.28 -35.25
C VAL A 123 4.34 -5.54 -36.75
N ASN A 124 3.89 -6.71 -37.21
CA ASN A 124 3.93 -7.12 -38.61
C ASN A 124 2.61 -6.85 -39.33
N ASN A 125 1.64 -6.24 -38.65
CA ASN A 125 0.35 -5.93 -39.24
C ASN A 125 0.52 -4.93 -40.40
N PRO A 126 -0.06 -5.18 -41.59
CA PRO A 126 0.01 -4.22 -42.70
C PRO A 126 -0.69 -2.89 -42.39
N ALA A 127 -1.55 -2.84 -41.36
CA ALA A 127 -2.16 -1.61 -40.85
C ALA A 127 -1.32 -0.91 -39.77
N ALA A 128 -0.23 -1.50 -39.29
CA ALA A 128 0.70 -0.82 -38.38
C ALA A 128 1.38 0.34 -39.11
N ALA A 129 1.48 1.48 -38.44
CA ALA A 129 2.06 2.69 -39.00
C ALA A 129 2.83 3.45 -37.89
N VAL A 130 3.69 4.39 -38.29
CA VAL A 130 4.46 5.20 -37.32
C VAL A 130 3.58 5.92 -36.30
N ASN A 131 2.32 6.21 -36.64
CA ASN A 131 1.36 6.89 -35.76
C ASN A 131 0.43 5.91 -35.03
N ARG A 132 0.49 4.60 -35.28
CA ARG A 132 -0.49 3.64 -34.79
C ARG A 132 0.11 2.27 -34.52
N LEU A 133 -0.03 1.81 -33.27
CA LEU A 133 0.30 0.46 -32.84
C LEU A 133 -0.96 -0.39 -32.81
N ILE A 134 -0.92 -1.56 -33.45
CA ILE A 134 -2.05 -2.46 -33.52
C ILE A 134 -2.02 -3.38 -32.30
N THR A 135 -3.06 -3.34 -31.48
CA THR A 135 -3.23 -4.22 -30.32
C THR A 135 -4.45 -5.13 -30.54
N PRO A 136 -4.25 -6.33 -31.13
CA PRO A 136 -5.36 -7.20 -31.47
C PRO A 136 -6.19 -7.58 -30.25
N GLN A 137 -7.51 -7.65 -30.43
CA GLN A 137 -8.49 -8.06 -29.41
C GLN A 137 -8.58 -7.16 -28.16
N SER A 138 -7.84 -6.06 -28.08
CA SER A 138 -8.03 -5.06 -27.04
C SER A 138 -9.33 -4.28 -27.25
N ASN A 139 -10.09 -4.09 -26.17
CA ASN A 139 -11.29 -3.25 -26.14
C ASN A 139 -11.01 -1.98 -25.32
N LEU A 140 -10.34 -1.03 -25.97
CA LEU A 140 -9.92 0.22 -25.31
C LEU A 140 -11.10 1.08 -24.86
N ALA A 141 -12.25 1.01 -25.54
CA ALA A 141 -13.46 1.73 -25.12
C ALA A 141 -14.03 1.18 -23.80
N ALA A 142 -14.03 -0.13 -23.62
CA ALA A 142 -14.43 -0.75 -22.36
C ALA A 142 -13.39 -0.51 -21.26
N LEU A 143 -12.09 -0.50 -21.62
CA LEU A 143 -11.01 -0.14 -20.70
C LEU A 143 -11.16 1.32 -20.21
N ASP A 144 -11.44 2.24 -21.11
CA ASP A 144 -11.67 3.66 -20.80
C ASP A 144 -12.85 3.85 -19.83
N ALA A 145 -13.96 3.14 -20.08
CA ALA A 145 -15.09 3.13 -19.17
C ALA A 145 -14.76 2.49 -17.81
N LEU A 146 -13.92 1.44 -17.77
CA LEU A 146 -13.46 0.84 -16.51
C LEU A 146 -12.61 1.83 -15.71
N ILE A 147 -11.57 2.41 -16.34
CA ILE A 147 -10.66 3.37 -15.70
C ILE A 147 -11.48 4.55 -15.16
N GLY A 148 -12.37 5.13 -15.98
CA GLY A 148 -13.23 6.23 -15.55
C GLY A 148 -14.18 5.90 -14.38
N ASN A 149 -14.51 4.62 -14.15
CA ASN A 149 -15.31 4.21 -12.99
C ASN A 149 -14.48 4.02 -11.71
N ILE A 150 -13.19 3.70 -11.83
CA ILE A 150 -12.31 3.38 -10.69
C ILE A 150 -11.32 4.51 -10.37
N SER A 151 -11.25 5.54 -11.22
CA SER A 151 -10.44 6.74 -11.02
C SER A 151 -11.26 7.84 -10.33
N PRO A 152 -10.94 8.20 -9.07
CA PRO A 152 -11.48 9.39 -8.43
C PRO A 152 -11.18 10.71 -9.14
N THR A 153 -10.06 10.83 -9.86
CA THR A 153 -9.65 12.06 -10.56
C THR A 153 -10.24 12.18 -11.97
N GLY A 154 -10.82 11.11 -12.50
CA GLY A 154 -11.44 11.07 -13.83
C GLY A 154 -10.47 10.72 -14.96
N SER A 155 -9.40 9.99 -14.65
CA SER A 155 -8.44 9.42 -15.61
C SER A 155 -9.15 8.50 -16.63
N GLY A 156 -8.56 8.38 -17.82
CA GLY A 156 -9.00 7.45 -18.87
C GLY A 156 -7.84 6.78 -19.59
N VAL A 157 -8.13 6.13 -20.72
CA VAL A 157 -7.09 5.50 -21.57
C VAL A 157 -6.14 6.54 -22.18
N ALA A 158 -6.59 7.79 -22.34
CA ALA A 158 -5.74 8.88 -22.83
C ALA A 158 -4.64 9.28 -21.84
N ASP A 159 -4.81 8.97 -20.55
CA ASP A 159 -3.83 9.23 -19.51
C ASP A 159 -2.92 8.02 -19.27
N ALA A 160 -3.23 6.87 -19.87
CA ALA A 160 -2.45 5.66 -19.74
C ALA A 160 -1.14 5.71 -20.54
N ALA A 161 -0.20 4.86 -20.14
CA ALA A 161 1.03 4.57 -20.84
C ALA A 161 1.21 3.07 -20.99
N ILE A 162 1.98 2.66 -21.99
CA ILE A 162 2.41 1.26 -22.13
C ILE A 162 3.90 1.13 -21.87
N TYR A 163 4.29 0.00 -21.31
CA TYR A 163 5.66 -0.41 -21.08
C TYR A 163 5.94 -1.66 -21.90
N PHE A 164 6.99 -1.63 -22.72
CA PHE A 164 7.41 -2.79 -23.50
C PHE A 164 8.30 -3.74 -22.68
N LEU A 165 7.95 -5.03 -22.67
CA LEU A 165 8.74 -6.08 -22.04
C LEU A 165 10.02 -6.32 -22.86
N GLY A 166 11.10 -5.63 -22.49
CA GLY A 166 12.36 -5.60 -23.24
C GLY A 166 12.92 -4.19 -23.43
N GLY A 167 12.13 -3.15 -23.11
CA GLY A 167 12.62 -1.78 -23.05
C GLY A 167 13.74 -1.64 -22.02
N SER A 168 14.80 -0.92 -22.39
CA SER A 168 15.89 -0.54 -21.49
C SER A 168 16.12 0.95 -21.60
N GLY A 169 16.41 1.61 -20.47
CA GLY A 169 16.44 3.06 -20.42
C GLY A 169 16.68 3.56 -19.00
N ASP A 170 16.63 4.88 -18.86
CA ASP A 170 16.81 5.55 -17.57
C ASP A 170 15.56 5.38 -16.70
N ALA A 171 15.70 4.79 -15.53
CA ALA A 171 14.57 4.49 -14.63
C ALA A 171 13.91 5.76 -14.04
N LEU A 172 14.57 6.91 -14.03
CA LEU A 172 13.98 8.15 -13.50
C LEU A 172 13.17 8.87 -14.58
N ASN A 173 13.81 9.24 -15.68
CA ASN A 173 13.16 9.96 -16.78
C ASN A 173 12.24 9.05 -17.59
N GLY A 174 12.57 7.76 -17.70
CA GLY A 174 11.84 6.79 -18.50
C GLY A 174 10.41 6.55 -18.02
N PHE A 175 10.15 6.73 -16.71
CA PHE A 175 8.82 6.62 -16.11
C PHE A 175 8.15 7.98 -15.81
N GLY A 176 8.85 9.10 -16.07
CA GLY A 176 8.35 10.45 -15.83
C GLY A 176 8.55 10.99 -14.41
N TRP A 177 9.41 10.36 -13.59
CA TRP A 177 9.61 10.77 -12.19
C TRP A 177 10.25 12.16 -12.03
N SER A 178 10.97 12.60 -13.05
CA SER A 178 11.66 13.91 -13.14
C SER A 178 10.88 14.94 -13.97
N GLY A 179 9.68 14.60 -14.46
CA GLY A 179 8.85 15.46 -15.29
C GLY A 179 8.12 14.71 -16.41
N ALA A 180 7.19 15.41 -17.07
CA ALA A 180 6.37 14.83 -18.13
C ALA A 180 7.23 14.29 -19.29
N ILE A 181 6.85 13.12 -19.80
CA ILE A 181 7.50 12.50 -20.96
C ILE A 181 7.12 13.29 -22.22
N ALA A 182 8.13 13.87 -22.88
CA ALA A 182 7.95 14.69 -24.08
C ALA A 182 8.23 13.93 -25.40
N ALA A 183 8.71 12.68 -25.33
CA ALA A 183 9.07 11.88 -26.49
C ALA A 183 8.77 10.39 -26.28
N GLN A 184 8.53 9.66 -27.36
CA GLN A 184 8.21 8.23 -27.32
C GLN A 184 9.44 7.30 -27.26
N ASN A 185 10.63 7.84 -26.97
CA ASN A 185 11.89 7.08 -26.85
C ASN A 185 12.28 6.80 -25.39
N GLN A 186 11.30 6.78 -24.50
CA GLN A 186 11.45 6.51 -23.06
C GLN A 186 10.97 5.09 -22.72
N LEU A 187 11.12 4.66 -21.46
CA LEU A 187 10.65 3.34 -21.01
C LEU A 187 9.12 3.22 -21.07
N LEU A 188 8.42 4.25 -20.61
CA LEU A 188 6.98 4.38 -20.80
C LEU A 188 6.66 5.14 -22.08
N HIS A 189 5.60 4.67 -22.73
CA HIS A 189 5.05 5.24 -23.94
C HIS A 189 3.64 5.75 -23.63
N PRO A 190 3.45 7.06 -23.39
CA PRO A 190 2.13 7.63 -23.21
C PRO A 190 1.26 7.38 -24.44
N ILE A 191 0.08 6.80 -24.23
CA ILE A 191 -0.81 6.36 -25.31
C ILE A 191 -2.14 7.12 -25.30
N ASN A 192 -2.76 7.15 -26.47
CA ASN A 192 -4.15 7.50 -26.66
C ASN A 192 -4.82 6.45 -27.57
N GLN A 193 -6.14 6.39 -27.56
CA GLN A 193 -6.91 5.47 -28.38
C GLN A 193 -7.39 6.11 -29.68
N THR A 194 -7.42 5.30 -30.75
CA THR A 194 -8.12 5.65 -31.99
C THR A 194 -9.51 5.03 -32.05
N ALA A 195 -10.37 5.61 -32.89
CA ALA A 195 -11.59 4.96 -33.35
C ALA A 195 -11.22 3.61 -34.00
N GLY A 196 -11.48 2.50 -33.32
CA GLY A 196 -11.10 1.15 -33.74
C GLY A 196 -10.19 0.39 -32.76
N GLY A 197 -9.84 0.95 -31.60
CA GLY A 197 -9.20 0.20 -30.51
C GLY A 197 -7.70 -0.03 -30.67
N ASN A 198 -6.99 0.86 -31.39
CA ASN A 198 -5.54 0.81 -31.53
C ASN A 198 -4.87 1.97 -30.77
N PHE A 199 -3.61 1.80 -30.39
CA PHE A 199 -2.86 2.83 -29.69
C PHE A 199 -2.26 3.84 -30.66
N THR A 200 -2.23 5.09 -30.22
CA THR A 200 -1.55 6.23 -30.82
C THR A 200 -0.79 6.96 -29.72
N SER A 201 0.08 7.91 -30.06
CA SER A 201 0.72 8.72 -29.04
C SER A 201 -0.27 9.71 -28.41
N SER A 202 -0.25 9.87 -27.09
CA SER A 202 -0.95 10.99 -26.43
C SER A 202 -0.17 12.31 -26.49
N ILE A 203 1.09 12.27 -26.94
CA ILE A 203 1.96 13.45 -27.02
C ILE A 203 1.74 14.16 -28.36
N ALA A 204 1.32 15.43 -28.30
CA ALA A 204 0.99 16.20 -29.49
C ALA A 204 2.17 16.34 -30.46
N GLY A 205 1.96 15.93 -31.71
CA GLY A 205 2.98 16.03 -32.77
C GLY A 205 4.10 14.98 -32.69
N VAL A 206 4.03 14.05 -31.73
CA VAL A 206 4.98 12.96 -31.56
C VAL A 206 4.33 11.65 -31.97
N ASN A 207 5.13 10.72 -32.49
CA ASN A 207 4.69 9.40 -32.91
C ASN A 207 5.73 8.35 -32.53
N PHE A 208 5.52 7.11 -32.97
CA PHE A 208 6.42 5.99 -32.71
C PHE A 208 7.52 5.83 -33.77
N ALA A 209 7.86 6.90 -34.51
CA ALA A 209 8.97 6.85 -35.45
C ALA A 209 10.31 6.74 -34.70
N ASN A 210 11.17 5.82 -35.12
CA ASN A 210 12.47 5.52 -34.49
C ASN A 210 12.34 5.06 -33.02
N VAL A 211 11.22 4.42 -32.67
CA VAL A 211 11.00 3.79 -31.38
C VAL A 211 11.19 2.29 -31.53
N ASP A 212 11.92 1.67 -30.61
CA ASP A 212 12.03 0.22 -30.54
C ASP A 212 10.73 -0.35 -29.97
N ILE A 213 9.89 -0.87 -30.86
CA ILE A 213 8.61 -1.47 -30.51
C ILE A 213 8.81 -2.96 -30.29
N PHE A 214 8.37 -3.44 -29.12
CA PHE A 214 8.33 -4.87 -28.81
C PHE A 214 6.89 -5.38 -28.90
N GLU A 215 6.73 -6.68 -29.13
CA GLU A 215 5.39 -7.27 -29.23
C GLU A 215 4.68 -7.32 -27.86
N PHE A 216 5.40 -7.66 -26.79
CA PHE A 216 4.79 -7.78 -25.47
C PHE A 216 4.83 -6.46 -24.70
N TYR A 217 3.68 -6.05 -24.16
CA TYR A 217 3.56 -4.83 -23.37
C TYR A 217 2.74 -5.04 -22.09
N GLN A 218 2.96 -4.18 -21.11
CA GLN A 218 2.10 -3.96 -19.96
C GLN A 218 1.46 -2.57 -20.07
N LEU A 219 0.19 -2.45 -19.74
CA LEU A 219 -0.50 -1.17 -19.66
C LEU A 219 -0.43 -0.63 -18.24
N ALA A 220 -0.20 0.66 -18.07
CA ALA A 220 -0.24 1.35 -16.78
C ALA A 220 -1.06 2.62 -16.92
N TRP A 221 -2.01 2.85 -16.02
CA TRP A 221 -2.80 4.09 -15.98
C TRP A 221 -2.66 4.84 -14.66
N THR A 222 -2.05 4.23 -13.63
CA THR A 222 -1.84 4.85 -12.32
C THR A 222 -0.47 4.49 -11.76
N ALA A 223 0.15 5.45 -11.10
CA ALA A 223 1.22 5.23 -10.15
C ALA A 223 0.67 5.13 -8.71
N TYR A 224 1.48 4.58 -7.82
CA TYR A 224 1.19 4.49 -6.39
C TYR A 224 2.34 5.10 -5.61
N ALA A 225 2.04 5.70 -4.46
CA ALA A 225 3.05 6.15 -3.52
C ALA A 225 2.62 5.84 -2.08
N VAL A 226 3.55 5.40 -1.26
CA VAL A 226 3.34 5.20 0.18
C VAL A 226 4.24 6.15 0.94
N ALA A 227 3.63 7.02 1.73
CA ALA A 227 4.32 8.03 2.52
C ALA A 227 4.00 7.86 4.00
N PHE A 228 4.99 8.14 4.85
CA PHE A 228 4.79 8.28 6.27
C PHE A 228 4.64 9.77 6.64
N GLU A 229 3.45 10.18 7.06
CA GLU A 229 3.09 11.58 7.26
C GLU A 229 2.32 11.77 8.57
N ASN A 230 2.86 12.56 9.49
CA ASN A 230 2.21 12.93 10.75
C ASN A 230 1.72 11.71 11.57
N GLY A 231 2.54 10.65 11.67
CA GLY A 231 2.18 9.44 12.39
C GLY A 231 1.18 8.53 11.65
N ASN A 232 0.88 8.81 10.38
CA ASN A 232 0.00 7.98 9.56
C ASN A 232 0.74 7.42 8.35
N LEU A 233 0.40 6.19 7.99
CA LEU A 233 0.80 5.58 6.72
C LEU A 233 -0.26 5.90 5.67
N VAL A 234 0.16 6.62 4.63
CA VAL A 234 -0.73 7.17 3.61
C VAL A 234 -0.39 6.55 2.26
N LEU A 235 -1.42 6.10 1.55
CA LEU A 235 -1.36 5.67 0.16
C LEU A 235 -1.86 6.80 -0.73
N TYR A 236 -1.08 7.12 -1.74
CA TYR A 236 -1.50 7.93 -2.88
C TYR A 236 -1.65 7.04 -4.11
N TYR A 237 -2.72 7.24 -4.87
CA TYR A 237 -3.01 6.52 -6.12
C TYR A 237 -3.72 7.45 -7.11
N ASP A 238 -3.95 6.98 -8.34
CA ASP A 238 -4.64 7.74 -9.40
C ASP A 238 -3.93 9.03 -9.81
N TYR A 239 -2.64 8.91 -10.13
CA TYR A 239 -1.81 9.96 -10.72
C TYR A 239 -0.85 9.38 -11.76
N GLN A 240 -0.41 10.20 -12.72
CA GLN A 240 0.43 9.80 -13.85
C GLN A 240 1.75 10.60 -13.93
N PRO A 241 2.86 10.08 -13.39
CA PRO A 241 4.17 10.74 -13.45
C PRO A 241 4.63 11.09 -14.87
N TRP A 242 4.31 10.23 -15.85
CA TRP A 242 4.64 10.47 -17.25
C TRP A 242 3.88 11.66 -17.88
N LEU A 243 2.84 12.19 -17.23
CA LEU A 243 2.17 13.44 -17.59
C LEU A 243 2.66 14.64 -16.76
N GLY A 244 3.67 14.44 -15.91
CA GLY A 244 4.23 15.47 -15.03
C GLY A 244 3.50 15.62 -13.70
N GLU A 245 2.63 14.68 -13.35
CA GLU A 245 1.91 14.68 -12.10
C GLU A 245 2.75 14.17 -10.92
N THR A 246 2.37 14.55 -9.70
CA THR A 246 3.03 14.08 -8.48
C THR A 246 2.01 13.53 -7.49
N ALA A 247 2.43 12.54 -6.68
CA ALA A 247 1.56 11.87 -5.72
C ALA A 247 0.83 12.85 -4.79
N ARG A 248 1.53 13.84 -4.23
CA ARG A 248 0.95 14.78 -3.26
C ARG A 248 0.07 15.88 -3.88
N ALA A 249 0.32 16.24 -5.14
CA ALA A 249 -0.41 17.33 -5.79
C ALA A 249 -1.63 16.83 -6.58
N ASN A 250 -1.53 15.64 -7.17
CA ASN A 250 -2.52 15.09 -8.09
C ASN A 250 -3.18 13.80 -7.56
N GLY A 251 -2.44 13.01 -6.79
CA GLY A 251 -2.90 11.69 -6.34
C GLY A 251 -4.01 11.74 -5.31
N THR A 252 -4.92 10.77 -5.39
CA THR A 252 -5.94 10.51 -4.38
C THR A 252 -5.31 9.93 -3.12
N ARG A 253 -5.58 10.57 -1.99
CA ARG A 253 -4.98 10.26 -0.68
C ARG A 253 -5.89 9.35 0.16
N GLU A 254 -5.37 8.22 0.62
CA GLU A 254 -6.04 7.26 1.51
C GLU A 254 -5.15 6.91 2.72
N VAL A 255 -5.72 6.84 3.92
CA VAL A 255 -4.97 6.47 5.13
C VAL A 255 -5.04 4.96 5.33
N LEU A 256 -3.91 4.27 5.18
CA LEU A 256 -3.81 2.82 5.38
C LEU A 256 -3.77 2.45 6.85
N MET A 257 -3.04 3.24 7.66
CA MET A 257 -2.88 2.98 9.08
C MET A 257 -2.56 4.26 9.86
N GLN A 258 -3.11 4.37 11.06
CA GLN A 258 -2.86 5.46 12.00
C GLN A 258 -1.90 5.03 13.11
N ASN A 259 -1.26 6.01 13.75
CA ASN A 259 -0.31 5.82 14.86
C ASN A 259 0.92 4.98 14.50
N VAL A 260 1.36 5.04 13.26
CA VAL A 260 2.60 4.43 12.79
C VAL A 260 3.78 5.22 13.35
N THR A 261 4.81 4.53 13.80
CA THR A 261 6.06 5.14 14.31
C THR A 261 7.12 5.19 13.24
N THR A 262 7.25 4.12 12.47
CA THR A 262 8.29 3.98 11.46
C THR A 262 7.72 3.27 10.24
N PHE A 263 8.01 3.80 9.07
CA PHE A 263 7.90 3.10 7.80
C PHE A 263 9.28 3.05 7.17
N ALA A 264 9.77 1.84 6.91
CA ALA A 264 11.06 1.62 6.29
C ALA A 264 10.89 0.69 5.09
N PHE A 265 11.72 0.88 4.08
CA PHE A 265 11.76 0.01 2.92
C PHE A 265 13.18 -0.09 2.40
N LYS A 266 13.51 -1.23 1.81
CA LYS A 266 14.81 -1.50 1.19
C LYS A 266 14.60 -2.28 -0.10
N SER A 267 15.53 -2.12 -1.04
CA SER A 267 15.58 -2.98 -2.22
C SER A 267 16.97 -3.53 -2.44
N GLU A 268 17.02 -4.83 -2.72
CA GLU A 268 18.24 -5.57 -3.01
C GLU A 268 17.92 -6.56 -4.14
N ASP A 269 18.70 -6.54 -5.21
CA ASP A 269 18.55 -7.45 -6.38
C ASP A 269 17.13 -7.53 -6.96
N GLY A 270 16.43 -6.39 -7.00
CA GLY A 270 15.07 -6.28 -7.53
C GLY A 270 13.97 -6.76 -6.59
N VAL A 271 14.33 -7.24 -5.41
CA VAL A 271 13.41 -7.57 -4.31
C VAL A 271 13.18 -6.33 -3.48
N ILE A 272 11.94 -6.08 -3.04
CA ILE A 272 11.58 -4.96 -2.17
C ILE A 272 11.07 -5.51 -0.83
N SER A 273 11.69 -5.09 0.26
CA SER A 273 11.19 -5.35 1.62
C SER A 273 10.61 -4.07 2.20
N ILE A 274 9.40 -4.16 2.74
CA ILE A 274 8.71 -3.08 3.45
C ILE A 274 8.50 -3.46 4.90
N GLN A 275 8.67 -2.50 5.80
CA GLN A 275 8.48 -2.66 7.23
C GLN A 275 7.64 -1.51 7.78
N VAL A 276 6.61 -1.85 8.55
CA VAL A 276 5.75 -0.91 9.27
C VAL A 276 5.84 -1.21 10.76
N CYS A 277 6.20 -0.21 11.54
CA CYS A 277 6.25 -0.28 12.99
C CYS A 277 5.23 0.67 13.63
N VAL A 278 4.65 0.22 14.74
CA VAL A 278 3.58 0.91 15.46
C VAL A 278 3.87 0.82 16.94
N SER A 279 3.73 1.92 17.69
CA SER A 279 3.81 1.88 19.14
C SER A 279 2.58 2.51 19.76
N ASP A 280 2.12 1.93 20.87
CA ASP A 280 1.10 2.54 21.71
C ASP A 280 1.77 3.21 22.92
N THR A 281 1.66 4.53 23.04
CA THR A 281 2.18 5.30 24.17
C THR A 281 1.23 5.30 25.37
N GLY A 282 0.06 4.67 25.28
CA GLY A 282 -0.96 4.65 26.34
C GLY A 282 -0.72 3.66 27.48
N LEU A 283 0.28 2.78 27.35
CA LEU A 283 0.54 1.68 28.30
C LEU A 283 1.79 1.95 29.15
N SER A 284 1.73 2.99 29.97
CA SER A 284 2.72 3.36 31.01
C SER A 284 4.15 3.67 30.56
N ASP A 285 4.75 4.70 31.15
CA ASP A 285 6.09 5.25 30.85
C ASP A 285 7.29 4.28 31.00
N ALA A 286 7.06 2.99 31.29
CA ALA A 286 8.12 2.03 31.55
C ALA A 286 8.58 1.26 30.29
N GLU A 287 7.71 1.02 29.30
CA GLU A 287 8.09 0.22 28.12
C GLU A 287 7.32 0.71 26.88
N ALA A 288 7.93 1.59 26.09
CA ALA A 288 7.41 1.96 24.77
C ALA A 288 7.33 0.69 23.90
N TYR A 289 6.12 0.14 23.78
CA TYR A 289 5.90 -1.12 23.11
C TYR A 289 5.77 -0.91 21.61
N SER A 290 6.73 -1.40 20.81
CA SER A 290 6.73 -1.30 19.35
C SER A 290 6.50 -2.64 18.67
N VAL A 291 5.51 -2.70 17.78
CA VAL A 291 5.17 -3.85 16.94
C VAL A 291 5.61 -3.56 15.53
N CYS A 292 6.45 -4.39 14.95
CA CYS A 292 6.87 -4.26 13.55
C CYS A 292 6.39 -5.45 12.72
N LYS A 293 5.88 -5.19 11.52
CA LYS A 293 5.57 -6.20 10.49
C LYS A 293 6.37 -5.90 9.25
N GLU A 294 6.93 -6.95 8.65
CA GLU A 294 7.74 -6.86 7.44
C GLU A 294 7.17 -7.80 6.37
N LYS A 295 7.28 -7.39 5.11
CA LYS A 295 6.98 -8.23 3.96
C LYS A 295 7.95 -7.97 2.84
N THR A 296 8.33 -9.05 2.17
CA THR A 296 9.23 -9.05 1.03
C THR A 296 8.45 -9.39 -0.23
N ILE A 297 8.67 -8.61 -1.29
CA ILE A 297 7.98 -8.68 -2.57
C ILE A 297 9.06 -8.86 -3.66
N LEU A 298 8.80 -9.80 -4.58
CA LEU A 298 9.66 -10.07 -5.74
C LEU A 298 9.33 -9.15 -6.92
#